data_AF-A0A3S6QQZ5-F1
#
_entry.id   AF-A0A3S6QQZ5-F1
#
_cell.length_a   1.000
_cell.length_b   1.000
_cell.length_c   1.000
_cell.angle_alpha   90.00
_cell.angle_beta   90.00
_cell.angle_gamma   90.00
#
_symmetry.space_group_name_H-M   'P 1'
#
loop_
_entity.id
_entity.type
_entity.pdbx_description
1 polymer ?
#
loop_
_entity_poly.entity_id
_entity_poly.type
_entity_poly.pdbx_seq_one_letter_code
_entity_poly.pdbx_strand_id
1 'polypeptide(L)'
;MKIIINRIYHDKIFWITFGFTLFSFLLGFPRLNDINWHTIFSLFALMTCVQLLNSLQLLDKLSRLLVARSSNSRQTVQFLVMLSFTSSMLLTNDVAILTLIPLFISIAHEQHLKTALLATMIIIAANLGSAFTPFGNPQNLFLISNYHLKSGQFFRISFPFMIISILLLIPLTWLIRPKVIKKIRRKSITIKKIPLLITGCLSLIVFLGIFNFINIQLVSVIAIMSCFFIDKHVLKKVDYGLLLTFLCFFVMVSNFSNSALINHLLNQLTQTKPMVYITSLLLSQFISNVPTTILLAHFTHTVKALFWGVNVGGLGTLVASLANLLALKQLILLDEDNHIYQFIKIFTLVNVVLLIFLGILGFIFI
;
A
#
# COMPACT_ATOMS: atom_id res chain seq x y z
N MET A 1 12.22 -23.37 -1.02
CA MET A 1 10.90 -23.83 -1.48
C MET A 1 9.89 -24.02 -0.34
N LYS A 2 10.12 -24.91 0.64
CA LYS A 2 9.15 -25.18 1.74
C LYS A 2 8.59 -23.94 2.44
N ILE A 3 9.43 -22.96 2.77
CA ILE A 3 9.01 -21.71 3.44
C ILE A 3 8.05 -20.88 2.57
N ILE A 4 8.30 -20.81 1.26
CA ILE A 4 7.49 -20.01 0.34
C ILE A 4 6.11 -20.66 0.20
N ILE A 5 6.08 -21.97 -0.05
CA ILE A 5 4.84 -22.75 -0.17
C ILE A 5 4.01 -22.63 1.11
N ASN A 6 4.65 -22.75 2.28
CA ASN A 6 3.95 -22.64 3.55
C ASN A 6 3.30 -21.25 3.76
N ARG A 7 3.95 -20.17 3.31
CA ARG A 7 3.36 -18.83 3.40
C ARG A 7 2.16 -18.66 2.48
N ILE A 8 2.28 -19.10 1.23
CA ILE A 8 1.17 -19.05 0.25
C ILE A 8 -0.02 -19.85 0.79
N TYR A 9 0.24 -21.04 1.34
CA TYR A 9 -0.80 -21.89 1.90
C TYR A 9 -1.57 -21.22 3.05
N HIS A 10 -0.91 -20.39 3.86
CA HIS A 10 -1.54 -19.67 4.98
C HIS A 10 -2.00 -18.25 4.62
N ASP A 11 -1.90 -17.85 3.35
CA ASP A 11 -2.36 -16.54 2.89
C ASP A 11 -3.87 -16.57 2.61
N LYS A 12 -4.65 -16.06 3.57
CA LYS A 12 -6.11 -15.99 3.48
C LYS A 12 -6.58 -15.11 2.32
N ILE A 13 -5.87 -14.02 2.01
CA ILE A 13 -6.27 -13.09 0.95
C ILE A 13 -6.17 -13.79 -0.40
N PHE A 14 -5.08 -14.54 -0.61
CA PHE A 14 -4.90 -15.35 -1.81
C PHE A 14 -6.03 -16.38 -1.95
N TRP A 15 -6.32 -17.18 -0.92
CA TRP A 15 -7.36 -18.22 -1.02
C TRP A 15 -8.77 -17.68 -1.23
N ILE A 16 -9.13 -16.59 -0.56
CA ILE A 16 -10.42 -15.91 -0.78
C ILE A 16 -10.52 -15.45 -2.23
N THR A 17 -9.48 -14.77 -2.72
CA THR A 17 -9.44 -14.29 -4.11
C THR A 17 -9.46 -15.45 -5.11
N PHE A 18 -8.74 -16.52 -4.83
CA PHE A 18 -8.73 -17.72 -5.66
C PHE A 18 -10.12 -18.37 -5.73
N GLY A 19 -10.84 -18.47 -4.61
CA GLY A 19 -12.23 -18.94 -4.57
C GLY A 19 -13.17 -18.07 -5.42
N PHE A 20 -13.08 -16.75 -5.31
CA PHE A 20 -13.85 -15.83 -6.17
C PHE A 20 -13.45 -15.96 -7.65
N THR A 21 -12.18 -16.21 -7.93
CA THR A 21 -11.70 -16.43 -9.29
C THR A 21 -12.30 -17.71 -9.87
N LEU A 22 -12.36 -18.80 -9.11
CA LEU A 22 -13.04 -20.03 -9.51
C LEU A 22 -14.53 -19.78 -9.79
N PHE A 23 -15.21 -19.03 -8.91
CA PHE A 23 -16.61 -18.64 -9.13
C PHE A 23 -16.79 -17.80 -10.40
N SER A 24 -15.84 -16.91 -10.72
CA SER A 24 -15.91 -16.05 -11.91
C SER A 24 -15.92 -16.81 -13.23
N PHE A 25 -15.44 -18.06 -13.28
CA PHE A 25 -15.54 -18.90 -14.48
C PHE A 25 -16.99 -19.26 -14.86
N LEU A 26 -17.93 -19.14 -13.92
CA LEU A 26 -19.36 -19.28 -14.22
C LEU A 26 -19.90 -18.11 -15.06
N LEU A 27 -19.21 -16.98 -15.06
CA LEU A 27 -19.64 -15.74 -15.72
C LEU A 27 -18.94 -15.50 -17.07
N GLY A 28 -17.79 -16.13 -17.29
CA GLY A 28 -17.01 -15.99 -18.52
C GLY A 28 -15.70 -16.78 -18.49
N PHE A 29 -14.97 -16.76 -19.61
CA PHE A 29 -13.64 -17.37 -19.73
C PHE A 29 -12.56 -16.29 -19.90
N PRO A 30 -11.38 -16.48 -19.29
CA PRO A 30 -10.36 -15.44 -19.27
C PRO A 30 -9.57 -15.45 -20.58
N ARG A 31 -9.15 -14.27 -21.03
CA ARG A 31 -8.20 -14.15 -22.14
C ARG A 31 -6.82 -13.90 -21.58
N LEU A 32 -5.84 -14.66 -22.03
CA LEU A 32 -4.45 -14.52 -21.56
C LEU A 32 -3.86 -13.13 -21.82
N ASN A 33 -4.36 -12.44 -22.86
CA ASN A 33 -3.94 -11.09 -23.21
C ASN A 33 -4.42 -10.02 -22.21
N ASP A 34 -5.44 -10.31 -21.39
CA ASP A 34 -5.96 -9.38 -20.39
C ASP A 34 -5.09 -9.37 -19.11
N ILE A 35 -4.16 -10.33 -19.00
CA ILE A 35 -3.19 -10.36 -17.90
C ILE A 35 -2.07 -9.36 -18.18
N ASN A 36 -1.98 -8.34 -17.33
CA ASN A 36 -0.93 -7.33 -17.45
C ASN A 36 0.41 -7.84 -16.88
N TRP A 37 1.18 -8.53 -17.74
CA TRP A 37 2.49 -9.08 -17.38
C TRP A 37 3.49 -8.00 -16.92
N HIS A 38 3.43 -6.80 -17.52
CA HIS A 38 4.29 -5.69 -17.10
C HIS A 38 4.08 -5.34 -15.64
N THR A 39 2.82 -5.29 -15.19
CA THR A 39 2.46 -5.07 -13.79
C THR A 39 2.97 -6.20 -12.89
N ILE A 40 2.82 -7.47 -13.29
CA ILE A 40 3.30 -8.62 -12.50
C ILE A 40 4.82 -8.58 -12.31
N PHE A 41 5.60 -8.38 -13.39
CA PHE A 41 7.06 -8.28 -13.29
C PHE A 41 7.48 -7.03 -12.51
N SER A 42 6.78 -5.90 -12.68
CA SER A 42 7.03 -4.68 -11.93
C SER A 42 6.81 -4.87 -10.43
N LEU A 43 5.71 -5.52 -10.04
CA LEU A 43 5.43 -5.86 -8.64
C LEU A 43 6.49 -6.79 -8.07
N PHE A 44 6.91 -7.81 -8.83
CA PHE A 44 7.96 -8.73 -8.37
C PHE A 44 9.30 -8.01 -8.14
N ALA A 45 9.76 -7.20 -9.11
CA ALA A 45 11.00 -6.44 -9.00
C ALA A 45 10.94 -5.43 -7.84
N LEU A 46 9.79 -4.74 -7.70
CA LEU A 46 9.54 -3.80 -6.61
C LEU A 46 9.56 -4.50 -5.24
N MET A 47 8.77 -5.55 -5.04
CA MET A 47 8.72 -6.29 -3.76
C MET A 47 10.09 -6.84 -3.39
N THR A 48 10.87 -7.30 -4.37
CA THR A 48 12.24 -7.77 -4.17
C THR A 48 13.16 -6.63 -3.71
N CYS A 49 13.14 -5.48 -4.40
CA CYS A 49 13.90 -4.29 -4.04
C CYS A 49 13.53 -3.77 -2.64
N VAL A 50 12.24 -3.74 -2.32
CA VAL A 50 11.72 -3.30 -1.03
C VAL A 50 12.18 -4.24 0.09
N GLN A 51 12.12 -5.56 -0.11
CA GLN A 51 12.60 -6.50 0.90
C GLN A 51 14.12 -6.42 1.11
N LEU A 52 14.89 -6.06 0.08
CA LEU A 52 16.31 -5.72 0.23
C LEU A 52 16.48 -4.47 1.11
N LEU A 53 15.76 -3.37 0.82
CA LEU A 53 15.80 -2.16 1.65
C LEU A 53 15.42 -2.46 3.11
N ASN A 54 14.39 -3.29 3.31
CA ASN A 54 13.95 -3.70 4.64
C ASN A 54 15.01 -4.54 5.37
N SER A 55 15.73 -5.42 4.67
CA SER A 55 16.82 -6.21 5.26
C SER A 55 17.97 -5.35 5.82
N LEU A 56 18.12 -4.12 5.31
CA LEU A 56 19.12 -3.15 5.77
C LEU A 56 18.70 -2.38 7.04
N GLN A 57 17.48 -2.58 7.54
CA GLN A 57 16.95 -1.96 8.77
C GLN A 57 17.00 -0.42 8.74
N LEU A 58 16.86 0.18 7.56
CA LEU A 58 16.93 1.63 7.39
C LEU A 58 15.80 2.35 8.12
N LEU A 59 14.56 1.85 7.98
CA LEU A 59 13.40 2.41 8.70
C LEU A 59 13.51 2.26 10.21
N ASP A 60 14.00 1.11 10.70
CA ASP A 60 14.23 0.89 12.14
C ASP A 60 15.25 1.87 12.70
N LYS A 61 16.31 2.18 11.94
CA LYS A 61 17.29 3.19 12.36
C LYS A 61 16.68 4.59 12.39
N LEU A 62 15.98 4.99 11.34
CA LEU A 62 15.39 6.33 11.22
C LEU A 62 14.35 6.57 12.31
N SER A 63 13.47 5.60 12.52
CA SER A 63 12.44 5.68 13.55
C SER A 63 13.03 5.78 14.97
N ARG A 64 14.04 4.96 15.32
CA ARG A 64 14.74 5.09 16.61
C ARG A 64 15.40 6.45 16.80
N LEU A 65 16.01 6.99 15.75
CA LEU A 65 16.65 8.32 15.78
C LEU A 65 15.61 9.44 15.99
N LEU A 66 14.47 9.36 15.30
CA LEU A 66 13.39 10.32 15.43
C LEU A 66 12.74 10.27 16.83
N VAL A 67 12.51 9.07 17.35
CA VAL A 67 11.99 8.87 18.71
C VAL A 67 12.96 9.43 19.76
N ALA A 68 14.27 9.18 19.61
CA ALA A 68 15.28 9.72 20.52
C ALA A 68 15.38 11.26 20.50
N ARG A 69 15.04 11.89 19.37
CA ARG A 69 14.97 13.35 19.21
C ARG A 69 13.66 13.97 19.70
N SER A 70 12.61 13.17 19.88
CA SER A 70 11.31 13.68 20.32
C SER A 70 11.32 14.09 21.79
N SER A 71 10.70 15.23 22.10
CA SER A 71 10.60 15.81 23.44
C SER A 71 9.33 15.38 24.18
N ASN A 72 8.28 15.02 23.44
CA ASN A 72 6.99 14.61 23.99
C ASN A 72 6.25 13.64 23.06
N SER A 73 5.22 12.98 23.59
CA SER A 73 4.38 12.01 22.87
C SER A 73 3.83 12.50 21.55
N ARG A 74 3.33 13.74 21.49
CA ARG A 74 2.79 14.32 20.26
C ARG A 74 3.86 14.42 19.18
N GLN A 75 5.07 14.86 19.53
CA GLN A 75 6.17 14.97 18.58
C GLN A 75 6.65 13.58 18.12
N THR A 76 6.68 12.59 19.01
CA THR A 76 6.99 11.20 18.62
C THR A 76 5.98 10.70 17.58
N VAL A 77 4.69 10.96 17.80
CA VAL A 77 3.65 10.60 16.83
C VAL A 77 3.85 11.32 15.51
N GLN A 78 4.04 12.64 15.53
CA GLN A 78 4.24 13.42 14.31
C GLN A 78 5.39 12.85 13.48
N PHE A 79 6.50 12.50 14.12
CA PHE A 79 7.62 11.87 13.43
C PHE A 79 7.29 10.47 12.90
N LEU A 80 6.58 9.63 13.66
CA LEU A 80 6.21 8.28 13.19
C LEU A 80 5.17 8.33 12.05
N VAL A 81 4.21 9.24 12.12
CA VAL A 81 3.20 9.48 11.08
C VAL A 81 3.86 10.01 9.81
N MET A 82 4.72 11.01 9.92
CA MET A 82 5.46 11.53 8.76
C MET A 82 6.47 10.52 8.21
N LEU A 83 7.08 9.71 9.08
CA LEU A 83 7.92 8.59 8.63
C LEU A 83 7.08 7.55 7.90
N SER A 84 5.90 7.19 8.38
CA SER A 84 4.98 6.27 7.68
C SER A 84 4.57 6.83 6.30
N PHE A 85 4.18 8.10 6.27
CA PHE A 85 3.82 8.80 5.04
C PHE A 85 4.97 8.81 4.02
N THR A 86 6.17 9.22 4.43
CA THR A 86 7.32 9.33 3.52
C THR A 86 7.94 7.98 3.18
N SER A 87 7.96 7.02 4.11
CA SER A 87 8.50 5.68 3.85
C SER A 87 7.58 4.88 2.92
N SER A 88 6.26 5.02 3.03
CA SER A 88 5.32 4.34 2.13
C SER A 88 5.39 4.83 0.68
N MET A 89 5.83 6.08 0.45
CA MET A 89 6.19 6.56 -0.88
C MET A 89 7.36 5.77 -1.50
N LEU A 90 8.29 5.31 -0.65
CA LEU A 90 9.54 4.68 -1.09
C LEU A 90 9.47 3.15 -1.09
N LEU A 91 8.80 2.57 -0.10
CA LEU A 91 8.89 1.16 0.26
C LEU A 91 7.58 0.39 0.07
N THR A 92 6.51 1.04 -0.35
CA THR A 92 5.11 0.58 -0.27
C THR A 92 4.43 0.76 1.08
N ASN A 93 3.11 0.95 1.05
CA ASN A 93 2.26 0.98 2.24
C ASN A 93 2.38 -0.29 3.08
N ASP A 94 2.39 -1.47 2.45
CA ASP A 94 2.43 -2.75 3.16
C ASP A 94 3.73 -2.91 3.96
N VAL A 95 4.88 -2.59 3.35
CA VAL A 95 6.18 -2.73 4.05
C VAL A 95 6.39 -1.63 5.08
N ALA A 96 5.89 -0.41 4.84
CA ALA A 96 5.86 0.63 5.86
C ALA A 96 5.08 0.16 7.09
N ILE A 97 3.88 -0.40 6.91
CA ILE A 97 3.07 -0.96 7.99
C ILE A 97 3.81 -2.10 8.68
N LEU A 98 4.31 -3.07 7.92
CA LEU A 98 4.98 -4.25 8.47
C LEU A 98 6.15 -3.89 9.38
N THR A 99 6.85 -2.81 9.07
CA THR A 99 8.04 -2.35 9.79
C THR A 99 7.68 -1.42 10.94
N LEU A 100 6.77 -0.47 10.71
CA LEU A 100 6.51 0.61 11.67
C LEU A 100 5.52 0.22 12.76
N ILE A 101 4.53 -0.64 12.49
CA ILE A 101 3.55 -1.05 13.51
C ILE A 101 4.20 -1.81 14.67
N PRO A 102 5.06 -2.84 14.46
CA PRO A 102 5.68 -3.54 15.58
C PRO A 102 6.58 -2.64 16.43
N LEU A 103 7.36 -1.79 15.75
CA LEU A 103 8.18 -0.80 16.42
C LEU A 103 7.33 0.17 17.23
N PHE A 104 6.23 0.64 16.65
CA PHE A 104 5.30 1.55 17.28
C PHE A 104 4.71 0.94 18.55
N ILE A 105 4.17 -0.28 18.47
CA ILE A 105 3.58 -0.99 19.61
C ILE A 105 4.61 -1.09 20.74
N SER A 106 5.84 -1.50 20.43
CA SER A 106 6.94 -1.52 21.40
C SER A 106 7.17 -0.15 22.08
N ILE A 107 7.19 0.94 21.31
CA ILE A 107 7.33 2.30 21.87
C ILE A 107 6.10 2.69 22.70
N ALA A 108 4.91 2.28 22.28
CA ALA A 108 3.67 2.62 22.95
C ALA A 108 3.56 1.97 24.34
N HIS A 109 3.90 0.68 24.45
CA HIS A 109 3.95 -0.02 25.74
C HIS A 109 5.00 0.61 26.65
N GLU A 110 6.21 0.88 26.13
CA GLU A 110 7.30 1.52 26.88
C GLU A 110 6.93 2.93 27.42
N GLN A 111 6.04 3.64 26.74
CA GLN A 111 5.66 5.02 27.05
C GLN A 111 4.22 5.16 27.56
N HIS A 112 3.52 4.05 27.81
CA HIS A 112 2.11 3.99 28.20
C HIS A 112 1.20 4.88 27.31
N LEU A 113 1.42 4.82 25.99
CA LEU A 113 0.63 5.54 25.01
C LEU A 113 -0.57 4.70 24.55
N LYS A 114 -1.67 5.37 24.19
CA LYS A 114 -2.84 4.70 23.60
C LYS A 114 -2.49 4.18 22.21
N THR A 115 -2.51 2.86 22.01
CA THR A 115 -2.08 2.20 20.77
C THR A 115 -3.04 2.44 19.61
N ALA A 116 -4.35 2.38 19.88
CA ALA A 116 -5.40 2.39 18.86
C ALA A 116 -5.39 3.59 17.89
N LEU A 117 -5.41 4.82 18.42
CA LEU A 117 -5.44 6.04 17.60
C LEU A 117 -4.16 6.20 16.78
N LEU A 118 -3.03 5.83 17.36
CA LEU A 118 -1.73 6.00 16.73
C LEU A 118 -1.47 4.96 15.64
N ALA A 119 -1.81 3.70 15.89
CA ALA A 119 -1.83 2.67 14.84
C ALA A 119 -2.73 3.11 13.67
N THR A 120 -3.92 3.64 13.99
CA THR A 120 -4.84 4.21 12.97
C THR A 120 -4.16 5.29 12.13
N MET A 121 -3.48 6.26 12.75
CA MET A 121 -2.77 7.32 12.02
C MET A 121 -1.60 6.80 11.18
N ILE A 122 -0.85 5.81 11.67
CA ILE A 122 0.24 5.20 10.90
C ILE A 122 -0.29 4.52 9.64
N ILE A 123 -1.42 3.80 9.75
CA ILE A 123 -2.06 3.11 8.62
C ILE A 123 -2.59 4.11 7.59
N ILE A 124 -3.31 5.14 8.05
CA ILE A 124 -3.81 6.22 7.18
C ILE A 124 -2.64 6.91 6.47
N ALA A 125 -1.57 7.23 7.21
CA ALA A 125 -0.38 7.85 6.65
C ALA A 125 0.30 6.96 5.61
N ALA A 126 0.38 5.64 5.84
CA ALA A 126 0.93 4.70 4.86
C ALA A 126 0.09 4.66 3.57
N ASN A 127 -1.24 4.57 3.68
CA ASN A 127 -2.12 4.59 2.50
C ASN A 127 -2.01 5.91 1.73
N LEU A 128 -2.12 7.06 2.42
CA LEU A 128 -2.07 8.37 1.77
C LEU A 128 -0.69 8.70 1.19
N GLY A 129 0.39 8.33 1.89
CA GLY A 129 1.76 8.54 1.43
C GLY A 129 2.08 7.71 0.20
N SER A 130 1.69 6.45 0.19
CA SER A 130 1.88 5.54 -0.94
C SER A 130 1.24 6.02 -2.24
N ALA A 131 0.17 6.82 -2.16
CA ALA A 131 -0.52 7.33 -3.33
C ALA A 131 0.34 8.31 -4.14
N PHE A 132 1.35 8.96 -3.53
CA PHE A 132 2.15 9.97 -4.21
C PHE A 132 3.05 9.39 -5.31
N THR A 133 3.58 8.17 -5.13
CA THR A 133 4.57 7.58 -6.04
C THR A 133 3.99 6.42 -6.87
N PRO A 134 4.54 6.18 -8.06
CA PRO A 134 4.17 5.07 -8.94
C PRO A 134 4.18 3.70 -8.27
N PHE A 135 5.19 3.48 -7.43
CA PHE A 135 5.51 2.22 -6.79
C PHE A 135 5.16 2.23 -5.30
N GLY A 136 4.50 3.27 -4.79
CA GLY A 136 4.05 3.30 -3.40
C GLY A 136 2.95 2.27 -3.15
N ASN A 137 2.12 1.97 -4.14
CA ASN A 137 1.12 0.92 -4.00
C ASN A 137 0.85 0.21 -5.34
N PRO A 138 0.33 -1.03 -5.30
CA PRO A 138 0.13 -1.80 -6.52
C PRO A 138 -0.89 -1.21 -7.49
N GLN A 139 -1.94 -0.56 -7.00
CA GLN A 139 -2.96 0.05 -7.86
C GLN A 139 -2.39 1.20 -8.69
N ASN A 140 -1.51 2.03 -8.14
CA ASN A 140 -0.84 3.09 -8.88
C ASN A 140 0.09 2.51 -9.95
N LEU A 141 0.81 1.44 -9.62
CA LEU A 141 1.68 0.73 -10.56
C LEU A 141 0.86 0.21 -11.75
N PHE A 142 -0.28 -0.42 -11.45
CA PHE A 142 -1.20 -0.90 -12.48
C PHE A 142 -1.75 0.25 -13.34
N LEU A 143 -2.17 1.38 -12.76
CA LEU A 143 -2.65 2.53 -13.51
C LEU A 143 -1.62 3.05 -14.51
N ILE A 144 -0.34 3.13 -14.12
CA ILE A 144 0.74 3.56 -15.01
C ILE A 144 0.92 2.58 -16.15
N SER A 145 0.92 1.29 -15.84
CA SER A 145 1.09 0.24 -16.84
C SER A 145 -0.08 0.19 -17.82
N ASN A 146 -1.31 0.24 -17.32
CA ASN A 146 -2.53 0.08 -18.11
C ASN A 146 -2.83 1.29 -19.00
N TYR A 147 -2.60 2.49 -18.49
CA TYR A 147 -2.85 3.72 -19.23
C TYR A 147 -1.60 4.32 -19.88
N HIS A 148 -0.45 3.61 -19.82
CA HIS A 148 0.84 4.06 -20.35
C HIS A 148 1.22 5.49 -19.90
N LEU A 149 0.99 5.80 -18.62
CA LEU A 149 1.20 7.14 -18.10
C LEU A 149 2.68 7.51 -18.09
N LYS A 150 3.00 8.70 -18.60
CA LYS A 150 4.33 9.30 -18.41
C LYS A 150 4.49 9.75 -16.95
N SER A 151 5.73 9.75 -16.44
CA SER A 151 6.03 10.17 -15.07
C SER A 151 5.46 11.55 -14.73
N GLY A 152 5.62 12.55 -15.61
CA GLY A 152 5.06 13.89 -15.42
C GLY A 152 3.54 13.93 -15.32
N GLN A 153 2.83 13.07 -16.07
CA GLN A 153 1.36 12.99 -16.01
C GLN A 153 0.91 12.40 -14.67
N PHE A 154 1.57 11.33 -14.22
CA PHE A 154 1.29 10.70 -12.93
C PHE A 154 1.49 11.69 -11.78
N PHE A 155 2.65 12.37 -11.72
CA PHE A 155 2.93 13.33 -10.65
C PHE A 155 2.02 14.56 -10.70
N ARG A 156 1.53 14.97 -11.87
CA ARG A 156 0.51 16.04 -11.96
C ARG A 156 -0.81 15.64 -11.30
N ILE A 157 -1.15 14.34 -11.29
CA ILE A 157 -2.34 13.80 -10.64
C ILE A 157 -2.09 13.57 -9.14
N SER A 158 -0.93 13.00 -8.78
CA SER A 158 -0.62 12.56 -7.42
C SER A 158 -0.11 13.68 -6.50
N PHE A 159 0.55 14.71 -7.04
CA PHE A 159 1.12 15.80 -6.23
C PHE A 159 0.04 16.61 -5.49
N PRO A 160 -1.07 17.06 -6.12
CA PRO A 160 -2.14 17.73 -5.38
C PRO A 160 -2.76 16.82 -4.30
N PHE A 161 -2.91 15.53 -4.59
CA PHE A 161 -3.40 14.54 -3.61
C PHE A 161 -2.48 14.45 -2.38
N MET A 162 -1.16 14.41 -2.61
CA MET A 162 -0.15 14.39 -1.54
C MET A 162 -0.27 15.63 -0.65
N ILE A 163 -0.38 16.82 -1.24
CA ILE A 163 -0.48 18.07 -0.47
C ILE A 163 -1.74 18.07 0.40
N ILE A 164 -2.90 17.73 -0.16
CA ILE A 164 -4.15 17.64 0.61
C ILE A 164 -4.01 16.60 1.73
N SER A 165 -3.39 15.46 1.46
CA SER A 165 -3.15 14.40 2.44
C SER A 165 -2.28 14.87 3.61
N ILE A 166 -1.20 15.61 3.34
CA ILE A 166 -0.33 16.19 4.39
C ILE A 166 -1.11 17.22 5.22
N LEU A 167 -1.85 18.11 4.56
CA LEU A 167 -2.66 19.14 5.21
C LEU A 167 -3.75 18.54 6.10
N LEU A 168 -4.21 17.33 5.80
CA LEU A 168 -5.16 16.58 6.62
C LEU A 168 -4.50 15.82 7.79
N LEU A 169 -3.35 15.20 7.53
CA LEU A 169 -2.65 14.36 8.53
C LEU A 169 -2.03 15.19 9.65
N ILE A 170 -1.43 16.34 9.35
CA ILE A 170 -0.74 17.15 10.35
C ILE A 170 -1.71 17.59 11.48
N PRO A 171 -2.87 18.21 11.20
CA PRO A 171 -3.84 18.57 12.24
C PRO A 171 -4.37 17.37 13.02
N LEU A 172 -4.53 16.21 12.38
CA LEU A 172 -5.00 15.00 13.06
C LEU A 172 -4.05 14.58 14.20
N THR A 173 -2.75 14.81 14.06
CA THR A 173 -1.77 14.54 15.12
C THR A 173 -1.94 15.42 16.36
N TRP A 174 -2.61 16.58 16.24
CA TRP A 174 -2.84 17.48 17.38
C TRP A 174 -3.91 16.98 18.34
N LEU A 175 -4.68 15.96 17.95
CA LEU A 175 -5.58 15.23 18.87
C LEU A 175 -4.81 14.54 20.00
N ILE A 176 -3.50 14.33 19.84
CA ILE A 176 -2.65 13.73 20.87
C ILE A 176 -2.14 14.81 21.81
N ARG A 177 -2.52 14.67 23.08
CA ARG A 177 -2.00 15.52 24.15
C ARG A 177 -0.51 15.27 24.36
N PRO A 178 0.33 16.32 24.38
CA PRO A 178 1.75 16.19 24.64
C PRO A 178 1.99 15.73 26.08
N LYS A 179 2.72 14.64 26.25
CA LYS A 179 3.22 14.15 27.54
C LYS A 179 4.73 14.01 27.45
N VAL A 180 5.44 14.37 28.52
CA VAL A 180 6.90 14.18 28.60
C VAL A 180 7.20 12.69 28.50
N ILE A 181 8.11 12.34 27.60
CA ILE A 181 8.49 10.96 27.32
C ILE A 181 9.83 10.65 27.96
N LYS A 182 9.96 9.45 28.53
CA LYS A 182 11.26 8.97 29.01
C LYS A 182 12.12 8.60 27.81
N LYS A 183 13.32 9.18 27.71
CA LYS A 183 14.26 8.85 26.64
C LYS A 183 14.84 7.46 26.87
N ILE A 184 14.45 6.50 26.04
CA ILE A 184 14.94 5.12 26.13
C ILE A 184 16.14 4.95 25.20
N ARG A 185 17.25 4.44 25.76
CA ARG A 185 18.50 4.24 25.04
C ARG A 185 18.43 2.91 24.28
N ARG A 186 18.11 2.95 22.99
CA ARG A 186 18.10 1.76 22.11
C ARG A 186 19.48 1.54 21.49
N LYS A 187 19.86 0.27 21.26
CA LYS A 187 21.09 -0.08 20.53
C LYS A 187 21.09 0.59 19.15
N SER A 188 22.23 1.18 18.79
CA SER A 188 22.45 1.79 17.49
C SER A 188 22.44 0.71 16.40
N ILE A 189 21.82 1.03 15.27
CA ILE A 189 21.83 0.18 14.08
C ILE A 189 22.90 0.70 13.12
N THR A 190 23.87 -0.14 12.80
CA THR A 190 24.92 0.16 11.83
C THR A 190 24.49 -0.32 10.45
N ILE A 191 24.36 0.61 9.51
CA ILE A 191 23.95 0.29 8.12
C ILE A 191 25.20 0.12 7.28
N LYS A 192 25.29 -1.00 6.56
CA LYS A 192 26.36 -1.26 5.59
C LYS A 192 26.17 -0.37 4.37
N LYS A 193 27.15 0.51 4.08
CA LYS A 193 27.08 1.52 3.01
C LYS A 193 26.97 0.92 1.61
N ILE A 194 27.75 -0.12 1.31
CA ILE A 194 27.78 -0.75 -0.02
C ILE A 194 26.43 -1.41 -0.37
N PRO A 195 25.84 -2.29 0.47
CA PRO A 195 24.49 -2.81 0.24
C PRO A 195 23.43 -1.72 0.10
N LEU A 196 23.53 -0.64 0.88
CA LEU A 196 22.61 0.49 0.76
C LEU A 196 22.73 1.18 -0.61
N LEU A 197 23.96 1.40 -1.09
CA LEU A 197 24.21 1.99 -2.40
C LEU A 197 23.66 1.09 -3.52
N ILE A 198 23.97 -0.21 -3.50
CA ILE A 198 23.49 -1.17 -4.50
C ILE A 198 21.96 -1.19 -4.52
N THR A 199 21.33 -1.22 -3.34
CA THR A 199 19.86 -1.23 -3.26
C THR A 199 19.26 0.10 -3.71
N GLY A 200 19.93 1.22 -3.44
CA GLY A 200 19.55 2.53 -3.97
C GLY A 200 19.61 2.57 -5.51
N CYS A 201 20.69 2.05 -6.11
CA CYS A 201 20.80 1.90 -7.57
C CYS A 201 19.71 0.98 -8.13
N LEU A 202 19.44 -0.15 -7.47
CA LEU A 202 18.35 -1.06 -7.85
C LEU A 202 17.00 -0.35 -7.83
N SER A 203 16.71 0.47 -6.80
CA SER A 203 15.46 1.22 -6.71
C SER A 203 15.27 2.18 -7.90
N LEU A 204 16.35 2.82 -8.37
CA LEU A 204 16.33 3.67 -9.55
C LEU A 204 16.09 2.85 -10.83
N ILE A 205 16.72 1.69 -10.96
CA ILE A 205 16.53 0.78 -12.10
C ILE A 205 15.08 0.26 -12.14
N VAL A 206 14.52 -0.11 -10.97
CA VAL A 206 13.11 -0.50 -10.85
C VAL A 206 12.18 0.64 -11.26
N PHE A 207 12.45 1.87 -10.80
CA PHE A 207 11.69 3.06 -11.20
C PHE A 207 11.70 3.26 -12.72
N LEU A 208 12.87 3.15 -13.36
CA LEU A 208 12.99 3.26 -14.81
C LEU A 208 12.25 2.12 -15.55
N GLY A 209 12.30 0.90 -15.00
CA GLY A 209 11.56 -0.26 -15.52
C GLY A 209 10.05 -0.06 -15.50
N ILE A 210 9.50 0.49 -14.41
CA ILE A 210 8.05 0.71 -14.26
C ILE A 210 7.51 1.62 -15.37
N PHE A 211 8.28 2.65 -15.77
CA PHE A 211 7.93 3.56 -16.87
C PHE A 211 8.35 3.08 -18.27
N ASN A 212 8.71 1.81 -18.42
CA ASN A 212 9.15 1.21 -19.70
C ASN A 212 10.42 1.83 -20.30
N PHE A 213 11.26 2.52 -19.53
CA PHE A 213 12.59 2.95 -20.02
C PHE A 213 13.57 1.78 -20.12
N ILE A 214 13.36 0.74 -19.31
CA ILE A 214 14.14 -0.50 -19.30
C ILE A 214 13.14 -1.65 -19.36
N ASN A 215 13.47 -2.71 -20.09
CA ASN A 215 12.67 -3.93 -20.12
C ASN A 215 12.46 -4.48 -18.69
N ILE A 216 11.20 -4.65 -18.28
CA ILE A 216 10.89 -5.00 -16.88
C ILE A 216 11.30 -6.42 -16.50
N GLN A 217 11.34 -7.34 -17.47
CA GLN A 217 11.84 -8.69 -17.23
C GLN A 217 13.33 -8.66 -16.91
N LEU A 218 14.12 -7.83 -17.63
CA LEU A 218 15.53 -7.61 -17.32
C LEU A 218 15.72 -6.99 -15.93
N VAL A 219 14.90 -5.99 -15.57
CA VAL A 219 14.90 -5.40 -14.23
C VAL A 219 14.62 -6.44 -13.15
N SER A 220 13.70 -7.37 -13.39
CA SER A 220 13.40 -8.49 -12.48
C SER A 220 14.60 -9.41 -12.28
N VAL A 221 15.35 -9.70 -13.35
CA VAL A 221 16.60 -10.47 -13.26
C VAL A 221 17.66 -9.70 -12.46
N ILE A 222 17.85 -8.40 -12.72
CA ILE A 222 18.78 -7.54 -11.97
C ILE A 222 18.43 -7.51 -10.48
N ALA A 223 17.14 -7.48 -10.13
CA ALA A 223 16.68 -7.53 -8.74
C ALA A 223 17.07 -8.86 -8.06
N ILE A 224 16.87 -9.99 -8.75
CA ILE A 224 17.29 -11.32 -8.25
C ILE A 224 18.81 -11.36 -8.06
N MET A 225 19.59 -10.89 -9.04
CA MET A 225 21.05 -10.86 -8.95
C MET A 225 21.52 -10.01 -7.77
N SER A 226 20.90 -8.84 -7.56
CA SER A 226 21.17 -7.96 -6.42
C SER A 226 20.91 -8.66 -5.08
N CYS A 227 19.87 -9.51 -5.00
CA CYS A 227 19.65 -10.33 -3.81
C CYS A 227 20.79 -11.31 -3.55
N PHE A 228 21.34 -11.96 -4.56
CA PHE A 228 22.47 -12.88 -4.36
C PHE A 228 23.72 -12.18 -3.82
N PHE A 229 23.96 -10.93 -4.21
CA PHE A 229 25.09 -10.13 -3.71
C PHE A 229 24.89 -9.59 -2.29
N ILE A 230 23.65 -9.25 -1.90
CA ILE A 230 23.37 -8.60 -0.61
C ILE A 230 22.88 -9.60 0.44
N ASP A 231 21.74 -10.24 0.17
CA ASP A 231 21.13 -11.24 1.04
C ASP A 231 20.14 -12.11 0.24
N LYS A 232 20.58 -13.32 -0.13
CA LYS A 232 19.76 -14.28 -0.88
C LYS A 232 18.50 -14.74 -0.11
N HIS A 233 18.47 -14.58 1.21
CA HIS A 233 17.29 -14.95 2.01
C HIS A 233 16.13 -13.99 1.80
N VAL A 234 16.39 -12.79 1.24
CA VAL A 234 15.36 -11.83 0.85
C VAL A 234 14.38 -12.42 -0.16
N LEU A 235 14.83 -13.26 -1.08
CA LEU A 235 13.92 -13.91 -2.05
C LEU A 235 12.86 -14.77 -1.34
N LYS A 236 13.18 -15.37 -0.18
CA LYS A 236 12.19 -16.11 0.62
C LYS A 236 11.19 -15.19 1.31
N LYS A 237 11.49 -13.88 1.42
CA LYS A 237 10.66 -12.88 2.07
C LYS A 237 9.69 -12.17 1.13
N VAL A 238 9.90 -12.25 -0.19
CA VAL A 238 9.00 -11.71 -1.21
C VAL A 238 7.60 -12.31 -1.04
N ASP A 239 6.58 -11.47 -1.22
CA ASP A 239 5.17 -11.86 -1.08
C ASP A 239 4.62 -12.47 -2.38
N TYR A 240 4.93 -13.75 -2.58
CA TYR A 240 4.41 -14.50 -3.72
C TYR A 240 2.90 -14.76 -3.64
N GLY A 241 2.31 -14.73 -2.45
CA GLY A 241 0.85 -14.86 -2.27
C GLY A 241 0.14 -13.65 -2.88
N LEU A 242 0.67 -12.46 -2.63
CA LEU A 242 0.18 -11.23 -3.24
C LEU A 242 0.34 -11.27 -4.77
N LEU A 243 1.48 -11.70 -5.32
CA LEU A 243 1.65 -11.83 -6.78
C LEU A 243 0.63 -12.78 -7.42
N LEU A 244 0.36 -13.93 -6.78
CA LEU A 244 -0.68 -14.85 -7.22
C LEU A 244 -2.08 -14.25 -7.11
N THR A 245 -2.32 -13.43 -6.08
CA THR A 245 -3.57 -12.68 -5.91
C THR A 245 -3.78 -11.69 -7.07
N PHE A 246 -2.74 -11.00 -7.53
CA PHE A 246 -2.82 -10.14 -8.72
C PHE A 246 -3.18 -10.92 -9.99
N LEU A 247 -2.57 -12.10 -10.19
CA LEU A 247 -2.94 -12.98 -11.31
C LEU A 247 -4.41 -13.38 -11.23
N CYS A 248 -4.89 -13.73 -10.03
CA CYS A 248 -6.30 -14.04 -9.80
C CYS A 248 -7.20 -12.84 -10.11
N PHE A 249 -6.83 -11.62 -9.71
CA PHE A 249 -7.57 -10.41 -10.06
C PHE A 249 -7.64 -10.17 -11.58
N PHE A 250 -6.54 -10.34 -12.32
CA PHE A 250 -6.56 -10.21 -13.78
C PHE A 250 -7.50 -11.23 -14.44
N VAL A 251 -7.44 -12.49 -14.00
CA VAL A 251 -8.33 -13.55 -14.48
C VAL A 251 -9.79 -13.23 -14.18
N MET A 252 -10.09 -12.85 -12.92
CA MET A 252 -11.44 -12.52 -12.48
C MET A 252 -12.00 -11.32 -13.24
N VAL A 253 -11.21 -10.28 -13.44
CA VAL A 253 -11.61 -9.09 -14.18
C VAL A 253 -11.83 -9.41 -15.66
N SER A 254 -10.98 -10.22 -16.28
CA SER A 254 -11.20 -10.71 -17.65
C SER A 254 -12.55 -11.44 -17.77
N ASN A 255 -12.86 -12.35 -16.83
CA ASN A 255 -14.15 -13.04 -16.79
C ASN A 255 -15.34 -12.09 -16.65
N PHE A 256 -15.25 -11.12 -15.72
CA PHE A 256 -16.28 -10.11 -15.50
C PHE A 256 -16.50 -9.24 -16.73
N SER A 257 -15.41 -8.83 -17.40
CA SER A 257 -15.45 -8.05 -18.64
C SER A 257 -15.94 -8.83 -19.86
N ASN A 258 -16.09 -10.15 -19.76
CA ASN A 258 -16.69 -10.98 -20.82
C ASN A 258 -18.19 -11.25 -20.55
N SER A 259 -18.69 -10.97 -19.34
CA SER A 259 -20.12 -11.12 -19.01
C SER A 259 -20.91 -9.88 -19.44
N ALA A 260 -21.96 -10.08 -20.24
CA ALA A 260 -22.80 -9.00 -20.76
C ALA A 260 -23.46 -8.15 -19.66
N LEU A 261 -23.93 -8.78 -18.58
CA LEU A 261 -24.61 -8.10 -17.47
C LEU A 261 -23.66 -7.16 -16.72
N ILE A 262 -22.51 -7.67 -16.30
CA ILE A 262 -21.50 -6.88 -15.56
C ILE A 262 -20.97 -5.76 -16.46
N ASN A 263 -20.70 -6.04 -17.74
CA ASN A 263 -20.28 -5.02 -18.69
C ASN A 263 -21.29 -3.88 -18.81
N HIS A 264 -22.59 -4.19 -18.94
CA HIS A 264 -23.62 -3.16 -19.07
C HIS A 264 -23.70 -2.28 -17.83
N LEU A 265 -23.72 -2.89 -16.63
CA LEU A 265 -23.77 -2.18 -15.35
C LEU A 265 -22.54 -1.29 -15.14
N LEU A 266 -21.34 -1.84 -15.32
CA LEU A 266 -20.11 -1.09 -15.10
C LEU A 266 -19.96 0.04 -16.12
N ASN A 267 -20.30 -0.18 -17.38
CA ASN A 267 -20.31 0.88 -18.39
C ASN A 267 -21.24 2.04 -18.02
N GLN A 268 -22.42 1.78 -17.47
CA GLN A 268 -23.32 2.84 -16.98
C GLN A 268 -22.73 3.60 -15.79
N LEU A 269 -22.05 2.90 -14.89
CA LEU A 269 -21.46 3.45 -13.67
C LEU A 269 -20.10 4.14 -13.90
N THR A 270 -19.57 4.14 -15.13
CA THR A 270 -18.26 4.73 -15.47
C THR A 270 -18.29 5.72 -16.65
N GLN A 271 -19.48 6.18 -17.06
CA GLN A 271 -19.62 7.08 -18.22
C GLN A 271 -19.01 8.47 -18.00
N THR A 272 -19.06 8.98 -16.77
CA THR A 272 -18.61 10.35 -16.44
C THR A 272 -17.53 10.33 -15.36
N LYS A 273 -16.68 11.37 -15.31
CA LYS A 273 -15.64 11.50 -14.27
C LYS A 273 -16.22 11.38 -12.85
N PRO A 274 -17.34 12.05 -12.50
CA PRO A 274 -17.95 11.91 -11.18
C PRO A 274 -18.39 10.48 -10.86
N MET A 275 -19.01 9.79 -11.84
CA MET A 275 -19.44 8.41 -11.67
C MET A 275 -18.25 7.47 -11.45
N VAL A 276 -17.19 7.61 -12.25
CA VAL A 276 -15.96 6.81 -12.09
C VAL A 276 -15.36 6.99 -10.69
N TYR A 277 -15.29 8.24 -10.22
CA TYR A 277 -14.77 8.55 -8.88
C TYR A 277 -15.64 7.96 -7.76
N ILE A 278 -16.95 8.17 -7.80
CA ILE A 278 -17.87 7.65 -6.77
C ILE A 278 -17.86 6.11 -6.79
N THR A 279 -17.99 5.50 -7.97
CA THR A 279 -17.98 4.04 -8.13
C THR A 279 -16.69 3.44 -7.62
N SER A 280 -15.53 4.03 -7.96
CA SER A 280 -14.24 3.54 -7.46
C SER A 280 -14.05 3.73 -5.95
N LEU A 281 -14.50 4.85 -5.38
CA LEU A 281 -14.47 5.09 -3.94
C LEU A 281 -15.32 4.08 -3.18
N LEU A 282 -16.57 3.88 -3.61
CA LEU A 282 -17.53 2.98 -2.96
C LEU A 282 -17.14 1.52 -3.13
N LEU A 283 -16.81 1.10 -4.35
CA LEU A 283 -16.47 -0.30 -4.64
C LEU A 283 -15.21 -0.73 -3.87
N SER A 284 -14.25 0.18 -3.68
CA SER A 284 -13.07 -0.06 -2.85
C SER A 284 -13.44 -0.49 -1.43
N GLN A 285 -14.53 0.01 -0.85
CA GLN A 285 -14.96 -0.36 0.51
C GLN A 285 -15.35 -1.84 0.66
N PHE A 286 -15.72 -2.48 -0.44
CA PHE A 286 -16.23 -3.86 -0.46
C PHE A 286 -15.20 -4.87 -0.98
N ILE A 287 -14.48 -4.54 -2.06
CA ILE A 287 -13.54 -5.47 -2.69
C ILE A 287 -12.07 -5.06 -2.55
N SER A 288 -11.78 -3.91 -1.94
CA SER A 288 -10.45 -3.26 -1.87
C SER A 288 -10.08 -2.42 -3.09
N ASN A 289 -9.25 -1.41 -2.86
CA ASN A 289 -8.76 -0.46 -3.86
C ASN A 289 -8.02 -1.12 -5.05
N VAL A 290 -7.24 -2.17 -4.82
CA VAL A 290 -6.49 -2.88 -5.87
C VAL A 290 -7.42 -3.52 -6.92
N PRO A 291 -8.28 -4.50 -6.59
CA PRO A 291 -9.16 -5.13 -7.58
C PRO A 291 -10.19 -4.15 -8.14
N THR A 292 -10.62 -3.15 -7.36
CA THR A 292 -11.46 -2.06 -7.88
C THR A 292 -10.78 -1.30 -9.01
N THR A 293 -9.49 -1.00 -8.85
CA THR A 293 -8.70 -0.32 -9.89
C THR A 293 -8.60 -1.18 -11.15
N ILE A 294 -8.26 -2.46 -11.00
CA ILE A 294 -8.10 -3.39 -12.13
C ILE A 294 -9.43 -3.54 -12.88
N LEU A 295 -10.53 -3.72 -12.14
CA LEU A 295 -11.86 -3.89 -12.73
C LEU A 295 -12.31 -2.64 -13.49
N LEU A 296 -12.31 -1.47 -12.84
CA LEU A 296 -12.87 -0.26 -13.43
C LEU A 296 -12.01 0.31 -14.56
N ALA A 297 -10.71 -0.01 -14.60
CA ALA A 297 -9.82 0.49 -15.64
C ALA A 297 -10.19 0.02 -17.06
N HIS A 298 -10.91 -1.11 -17.19
CA HIS A 298 -11.44 -1.58 -18.48
C HIS A 298 -12.61 -0.75 -19.00
N PHE A 299 -13.30 -0.01 -18.12
CA PHE A 299 -14.56 0.68 -18.43
C PHE A 299 -14.43 2.21 -18.44
N THR A 300 -13.21 2.74 -18.29
CA THR A 300 -13.00 4.19 -18.21
C THR A 300 -11.65 4.61 -18.77
N HIS A 301 -11.63 5.79 -19.40
CA HIS A 301 -10.40 6.49 -19.79
C HIS A 301 -10.05 7.64 -18.84
N THR A 302 -10.85 7.86 -17.79
CA THR A 302 -10.68 9.00 -16.88
C THR A 302 -9.74 8.67 -15.72
N VAL A 303 -8.46 8.52 -16.04
CA VAL A 303 -7.40 8.09 -15.10
C VAL A 303 -7.36 8.91 -13.81
N LYS A 304 -7.52 10.24 -13.90
CA LYS A 304 -7.51 11.11 -12.71
C LYS A 304 -8.64 10.77 -11.74
N ALA A 305 -9.86 10.56 -12.25
CA ALA A 305 -11.03 10.23 -11.42
C ALA A 305 -10.86 8.86 -10.77
N LEU A 306 -10.40 7.86 -11.54
CA LEU A 306 -10.12 6.53 -11.03
C LEU A 306 -9.00 6.56 -9.98
N PHE A 307 -7.88 7.22 -10.24
CA PHE A 307 -6.76 7.37 -9.31
C PHE A 307 -7.21 7.97 -7.99
N TRP A 308 -7.96 9.09 -8.03
CA TRP A 308 -8.42 9.75 -6.82
C TRP A 308 -9.42 8.87 -6.07
N GLY A 309 -10.38 8.26 -6.77
CA GLY A 309 -11.41 7.45 -6.13
C GLY A 309 -10.88 6.20 -5.46
N VAL A 310 -9.91 5.48 -6.07
CA VAL A 310 -9.32 4.27 -5.44
C VAL A 310 -8.32 4.60 -4.33
N ASN A 311 -7.59 5.71 -4.41
CA ASN A 311 -6.66 6.11 -3.34
C ASN A 311 -7.41 6.71 -2.12
N VAL A 312 -8.45 7.53 -2.34
CA VAL A 312 -9.38 7.95 -1.27
C VAL A 312 -10.14 6.73 -0.74
N GLY A 313 -10.63 5.87 -1.64
CA GLY A 313 -11.34 4.64 -1.32
C GLY A 313 -10.48 3.58 -0.63
N GLY A 314 -9.16 3.77 -0.50
CA GLY A 314 -8.31 2.96 0.38
C GLY A 314 -8.49 3.27 1.87
N LEU A 315 -9.15 4.39 2.19
CA LEU A 315 -9.66 4.71 3.52
C LEU A 315 -11.05 4.09 3.73
N GLY A 316 -11.58 4.24 4.94
CA GLY A 316 -12.91 3.77 5.32
C GLY A 316 -12.87 2.43 6.05
N THR A 317 -13.32 1.36 5.39
CA THR A 317 -13.40 0.03 6.00
C THR A 317 -12.03 -0.64 6.16
N LEU A 318 -11.96 -1.69 6.97
CA LEU A 318 -10.77 -2.53 7.04
C LEU A 318 -10.50 -3.28 5.73
N VAL A 319 -11.53 -3.53 4.91
CA VAL A 319 -11.42 -4.22 3.61
C VAL A 319 -10.95 -3.26 2.50
N ALA A 320 -11.17 -1.95 2.69
CA ALA A 320 -10.87 -0.89 1.73
C ALA A 320 -9.46 -0.93 1.13
N SER A 321 -8.48 -1.39 1.90
CA SER A 321 -7.08 -1.55 1.48
C SER A 321 -6.48 -2.80 2.15
N LEU A 322 -5.71 -3.58 1.41
CA LEU A 322 -4.99 -4.75 1.96
C LEU A 322 -4.07 -4.37 3.13
N ALA A 323 -3.48 -3.17 3.06
CA ALA A 323 -2.70 -2.57 4.13
C ALA A 323 -3.47 -2.48 5.47
N ASN A 324 -4.76 -2.20 5.44
CA ASN A 324 -5.59 -2.09 6.65
C ASN A 324 -5.75 -3.47 7.32
N LEU A 325 -6.00 -4.52 6.54
CA LEU A 325 -6.07 -5.91 7.03
C LEU A 325 -4.71 -6.39 7.55
N LEU A 326 -3.62 -6.03 6.87
CA LEU A 326 -2.27 -6.38 7.28
C LEU A 326 -1.92 -5.78 8.64
N ALA A 327 -2.25 -4.49 8.83
CA ALA A 327 -2.04 -3.82 10.10
C ALA A 327 -2.88 -4.43 11.23
N LEU A 328 -4.15 -4.74 10.98
CA LEU A 328 -5.01 -5.44 11.95
C LEU A 328 -4.39 -6.79 12.35
N LYS A 329 -3.91 -7.57 11.39
CA LYS A 329 -3.25 -8.85 11.65
C LYS A 329 -2.01 -8.68 12.54
N GLN A 330 -1.22 -7.64 12.32
CA GLN A 330 -0.06 -7.35 13.17
C GLN A 330 -0.46 -6.92 14.58
N LEU A 331 -1.46 -6.06 14.72
CA LEU A 331 -1.94 -5.61 16.03
C LEU A 331 -2.47 -6.77 16.87
N ILE A 332 -3.24 -7.69 16.27
CA ILE A 332 -3.74 -8.89 16.96
C ILE A 332 -2.60 -9.75 17.53
N LEU A 333 -1.44 -9.78 16.86
CA LEU A 333 -0.30 -10.59 17.27
C LEU A 333 0.63 -9.91 18.29
N LEU A 334 0.55 -8.59 18.42
CA LEU A 334 1.57 -7.79 19.11
C LEU A 334 1.03 -6.98 20.29
N ASP A 335 -0.26 -6.69 20.33
CA ASP A 335 -0.90 -5.86 21.36
C ASP A 335 -1.86 -6.73 22.20
N GLU A 336 -1.28 -7.60 23.04
CA GLU A 336 -2.03 -8.54 23.91
C GLU A 336 -2.89 -7.84 24.97
N ASP A 337 -2.52 -6.61 25.36
CA ASP A 337 -3.13 -5.86 26.45
C ASP A 337 -4.32 -4.98 26.03
N ASN A 338 -4.57 -4.78 24.72
CA ASN A 338 -5.64 -3.90 24.25
C ASN A 338 -6.84 -4.66 23.68
N HIS A 339 -8.02 -4.14 24.02
CA HIS A 339 -9.26 -4.51 23.34
C HIS A 339 -9.16 -4.12 21.86
N ILE A 340 -8.84 -5.07 20.98
CA ILE A 340 -8.89 -4.94 19.51
C ILE A 340 -10.17 -4.21 19.05
N TYR A 341 -11.27 -4.40 19.77
CA TYR A 341 -12.52 -3.66 19.60
C TYR A 341 -12.34 -2.13 19.64
N GLN A 342 -11.57 -1.61 20.58
CA GLN A 342 -11.26 -0.18 20.67
C GLN A 342 -10.44 0.31 19.47
N PHE A 343 -9.48 -0.49 19.00
CA PHE A 343 -8.77 -0.20 17.75
C PHE A 343 -9.75 -0.14 16.58
N ILE A 344 -10.57 -1.19 16.37
CA ILE A 344 -11.53 -1.24 15.25
C ILE A 344 -12.49 -0.05 15.30
N LYS A 345 -13.01 0.31 16.49
CA LYS A 345 -13.90 1.46 16.65
C LYS A 345 -13.22 2.78 16.28
N ILE A 346 -12.02 3.04 16.79
CA ILE A 346 -11.28 4.29 16.50
C ILE A 346 -10.84 4.31 15.04
N PHE A 347 -10.33 3.19 14.53
CA PHE A 347 -9.92 3.01 13.15
C PHE A 347 -11.06 3.36 12.22
N THR A 348 -12.22 2.73 12.40
CA THR A 348 -13.40 2.92 11.54
C THR A 348 -13.89 4.35 11.61
N LEU A 349 -14.02 4.92 12.82
CA LEU A 349 -14.50 6.30 12.99
C LEU A 349 -13.60 7.30 12.26
N VAL A 350 -12.29 7.26 12.52
CA VAL A 350 -11.35 8.20 11.90
C VAL A 350 -11.32 7.99 10.39
N ASN A 351 -11.24 6.74 9.92
CA ASN A 351 -11.19 6.44 8.50
C ASN A 351 -12.45 6.87 7.74
N VAL A 352 -13.65 6.66 8.30
CA VAL A 352 -14.90 7.11 7.68
C VAL A 352 -14.98 8.63 7.62
N VAL A 353 -14.58 9.33 8.69
CA VAL A 353 -14.53 10.81 8.68
C VAL A 353 -13.56 11.31 7.60
N LEU A 354 -12.36 10.73 7.50
CA LEU A 354 -11.41 11.12 6.46
C LEU A 354 -11.89 10.71 5.06
N LEU A 355 -12.56 9.56 4.92
CA LEU A 355 -13.15 9.12 3.65
C LEU A 355 -14.20 10.12 3.16
N ILE A 356 -15.07 10.61 4.05
CA ILE A 356 -16.08 11.62 3.69
C ILE A 356 -15.39 12.93 3.31
N PHE A 357 -14.44 13.41 4.13
CA PHE A 357 -13.78 14.69 3.91
C PHE A 357 -12.94 14.70 2.63
N LEU A 358 -12.04 13.72 2.44
CA LEU A 358 -11.28 13.55 1.21
C LEU A 358 -12.17 13.14 0.04
N GLY A 359 -13.26 12.42 0.32
CA GLY A 359 -14.30 12.06 -0.65
C GLY A 359 -14.88 13.28 -1.32
N ILE A 360 -15.31 14.27 -0.52
CA ILE A 360 -15.87 15.53 -1.02
C ILE A 360 -14.79 16.37 -1.72
N LEU A 361 -13.61 16.53 -1.11
CA LEU A 361 -12.53 17.30 -1.72
C LEU A 361 -12.07 16.71 -3.06
N GLY A 362 -11.94 15.38 -3.12
CA GLY A 362 -11.59 14.67 -4.34
C GLY A 362 -12.65 14.85 -5.42
N PHE A 363 -13.94 14.80 -5.06
CA PHE A 363 -15.05 15.05 -5.98
C PHE A 363 -15.00 16.46 -6.60
N ILE A 364 -14.62 17.47 -5.81
CA ILE A 364 -14.47 18.85 -6.30
C ILE A 364 -13.23 18.98 -7.21
N PHE A 365 -12.19 18.19 -6.96
CA PHE A 365 -10.91 18.31 -7.65
C PHE A 365 -10.87 17.60 -9.01
N ILE A 366 -11.67 16.55 -9.22
CA ILE A 366 -11.69 15.73 -10.46
C ILE A 366 -12.47 16.37 -11.60
#